data_AF-A0A396GRR1-F1
#
_entry.id   AF-A0A396GRR1-F1
#
_cell.length_a   1.000
_cell.length_b   1.000
_cell.length_c   1.000
_cell.angle_alpha   90.00
_cell.angle_beta   90.00
_cell.angle_gamma   90.00
#
_symmetry.space_group_name_H-M   'P 1'
#
loop_
_entity.id
_entity.type
_entity.pdbx_description
1 polymer ?
#
loop_
_entity_poly.entity_id
_entity_poly.type
_entity_poly.pdbx_seq_one_letter_code
_entity_poly.pdbx_strand_id
1 'polypeptide(L)'
;MYLFSSVWNADDWATRGGLEKTNWKLAPFVSSYKDFSVDACQWEDPFPKCVSTTTKNWWDQYDAWLLSGDQKMDYAWVQRNLVIYDYCNHSERFPTLPEECSLSPWE
;
A
#
# COMPACT_ATOMS: atom_id res chain seq x y z
N MET A 1 11.42 -9.77 -3.85
CA MET A 1 9.95 -9.72 -3.69
C MET A 1 9.30 -10.21 -4.97
N TYR A 2 8.08 -10.72 -4.90
CA TYR A 2 7.28 -11.12 -6.06
C TYR A 2 5.95 -10.37 -6.05
N LEU A 3 5.36 -10.16 -7.23
CA LEU A 3 4.02 -9.60 -7.36
C LEU A 3 3.00 -10.75 -7.36
N PHE A 4 1.95 -10.61 -6.57
CA PHE A 4 0.86 -11.59 -6.48
C PHE A 4 -0.48 -10.88 -6.67
N SER A 5 -1.45 -11.59 -7.26
CA SER A 5 -2.84 -11.18 -7.31
C SER A 5 -3.71 -12.40 -7.05
N SER A 6 -4.74 -12.26 -6.20
CA SER A 6 -5.66 -13.34 -5.86
C SER A 6 -7.04 -12.80 -5.53
N VAL A 7 -8.06 -13.61 -5.81
CA VAL A 7 -9.42 -13.46 -5.30
C VAL A 7 -9.71 -14.68 -4.45
N TRP A 8 -10.04 -14.48 -3.17
CA TRP A 8 -10.26 -15.57 -2.23
C TRP A 8 -11.28 -15.15 -1.15
N ASN A 9 -11.88 -16.13 -0.49
CA ASN A 9 -12.84 -15.90 0.58
C ASN A 9 -12.14 -15.64 1.92
N ALA A 10 -12.49 -14.55 2.60
CA ALA A 10 -11.94 -14.14 3.88
C ALA A 10 -13.05 -13.79 4.91
N ASP A 11 -14.07 -14.65 4.98
CA ASP A 11 -15.27 -14.49 5.81
C ASP A 11 -15.02 -14.11 7.27
N ASP A 12 -13.88 -14.52 7.84
CA ASP A 12 -13.58 -14.30 9.26
C ASP A 12 -13.28 -12.84 9.61
N TRP A 13 -12.98 -11.99 8.62
CA TRP A 13 -12.60 -10.59 8.90
C TRP A 13 -12.97 -9.56 7.82
N ALA A 14 -13.17 -9.96 6.57
CA ALA A 14 -13.21 -9.03 5.43
C ALA A 14 -14.35 -7.99 5.48
N THR A 15 -15.58 -8.41 5.79
CA THR A 15 -16.76 -7.53 5.73
C THR A 15 -17.32 -7.29 7.12
N ARG A 16 -17.38 -6.01 7.54
CA ARG A 16 -17.79 -5.59 8.89
C ARG A 16 -17.07 -6.36 10.01
N GLY A 17 -15.76 -6.57 9.86
CA GLY A 17 -14.97 -7.33 10.83
C GLY A 17 -15.34 -8.82 10.91
N GLY A 18 -15.90 -9.39 9.83
CA GLY A 18 -16.29 -10.80 9.74
C GLY A 18 -17.74 -11.10 10.13
N LEU A 19 -18.55 -10.07 10.39
CA LEU A 19 -19.98 -10.24 10.71
C LEU A 19 -20.82 -10.65 9.49
N GLU A 20 -20.47 -10.16 8.30
CA GLU A 20 -21.18 -10.49 7.06
C GLU A 20 -20.41 -11.58 6.31
N LYS A 21 -21.07 -12.72 6.06
CA LYS A 21 -20.48 -13.88 5.39
C LYS A 21 -20.84 -13.90 3.91
N THR A 22 -19.98 -14.53 3.11
CA THR A 22 -20.14 -14.65 1.67
C THR A 22 -21.43 -15.38 1.31
N ASN A 23 -22.28 -14.72 0.54
CA ASN A 23 -23.45 -15.36 -0.04
C ASN A 23 -23.09 -16.08 -1.34
N TRP A 24 -22.72 -17.35 -1.24
CA TRP A 24 -22.29 -18.18 -2.37
C TRP A 24 -23.34 -18.38 -3.46
N LYS A 25 -24.62 -18.05 -3.22
CA LYS A 25 -25.65 -18.05 -4.27
C LYS A 25 -25.42 -16.96 -5.32
N LEU A 26 -24.61 -15.95 -5.02
CA LEU A 26 -24.25 -14.85 -5.93
C LEU A 26 -22.99 -15.15 -6.74
N ALA A 27 -22.42 -16.35 -6.61
CA ALA A 27 -21.28 -16.77 -7.42
C ALA A 27 -21.64 -16.85 -8.93
N PRO A 28 -20.66 -16.66 -9.83
CA PRO A 28 -19.23 -16.46 -9.58
C PRO A 28 -18.85 -15.03 -9.17
N PHE A 29 -17.88 -14.91 -8.26
CA PHE A 29 -17.24 -13.63 -7.93
C PHE A 29 -16.06 -13.40 -8.86
N VAL A 30 -16.15 -12.39 -9.72
CA VAL A 30 -15.19 -12.17 -10.82
C VAL A 30 -14.43 -10.86 -10.60
N SER A 31 -13.10 -10.93 -10.59
CA SER A 31 -12.20 -9.78 -10.69
C SER A 31 -11.47 -9.85 -12.04
N SER A 32 -11.42 -8.73 -12.76
CA SER A 32 -10.77 -8.63 -14.08
C SER A 32 -9.57 -7.71 -14.00
N TYR A 33 -8.44 -8.15 -14.54
CA TYR A 33 -7.17 -7.42 -14.55
C TYR A 33 -6.70 -7.25 -15.99
N LYS A 34 -6.08 -6.11 -16.29
CA LYS A 34 -5.52 -5.78 -17.60
C LYS A 34 -4.34 -4.82 -17.41
N ASP A 35 -3.64 -4.53 -18.51
CA ASP A 35 -2.58 -3.52 -18.54
C ASP A 35 -1.44 -3.82 -17.54
N PHE A 36 -1.03 -5.09 -17.43
CA PHE A 36 0.06 -5.51 -16.57
C PHE A 36 1.38 -4.86 -17.02
N SER A 37 1.94 -3.99 -16.19
CA SER A 37 3.21 -3.32 -16.42
C SER A 37 4.06 -3.41 -15.15
N VAL A 38 5.33 -3.79 -15.32
CA VAL A 38 6.30 -3.84 -14.22
C VAL A 38 7.55 -3.14 -14.69
N ASP A 39 7.80 -1.97 -14.10
CA ASP A 39 9.04 -1.21 -14.26
C ASP A 39 9.74 -1.21 -12.90
N ALA A 40 10.75 -2.08 -12.76
CA ALA A 40 11.38 -2.37 -11.50
C ALA A 40 12.83 -2.83 -11.71
N CYS A 41 13.62 -2.73 -10.64
CA CYS A 41 14.93 -3.37 -10.62
C CYS A 41 14.81 -4.84 -10.21
N GLN A 42 15.14 -5.73 -11.13
CA GLN A 42 15.18 -7.16 -10.86
C GLN A 42 16.33 -7.49 -9.89
N TRP A 43 16.04 -8.37 -8.93
CA TRP A 43 17.06 -8.88 -8.03
C TRP A 43 17.98 -9.87 -8.77
N GLU A 44 19.29 -9.59 -8.74
CA GLU A 44 20.34 -10.45 -9.26
C GLU A 44 21.34 -10.74 -8.14
N ASP A 45 21.67 -12.01 -7.93
CA ASP A 45 22.63 -12.40 -6.89
C ASP A 45 24.08 -12.06 -7.30
N PRO A 46 24.94 -11.62 -6.37
CA PRO A 46 24.67 -11.46 -4.93
C PRO A 46 23.93 -10.17 -4.58
N PHE A 47 24.05 -9.11 -5.40
CA PHE A 47 23.34 -7.85 -5.22
C PHE A 47 23.12 -7.16 -6.57
N PRO A 48 21.89 -6.67 -6.87
CA PRO A 48 21.64 -5.87 -8.05
C PRO A 48 22.19 -4.44 -7.90
N LYS A 49 22.36 -3.70 -9.00
CA LYS A 49 22.86 -2.31 -8.96
C LYS A 49 21.97 -1.34 -8.16
N CYS A 50 20.69 -1.63 -8.05
CA CYS A 50 19.70 -0.79 -7.37
C CYS A 50 19.67 -0.94 -5.84
N VAL A 51 20.59 -1.70 -5.24
CA VAL A 51 20.78 -1.65 -3.77
C VAL A 51 21.27 -0.29 -3.29
N SER A 52 21.73 0.56 -4.22
CA SER A 52 22.12 1.95 -4.00
C SER A 52 21.46 2.84 -5.03
N THR A 53 21.29 4.13 -4.73
CA THR A 53 20.87 5.13 -5.71
C THR A 53 21.82 5.13 -6.90
N THR A 54 21.28 4.88 -8.09
CA THR A 54 22.05 4.86 -9.34
C THR A 54 21.86 6.12 -10.19
N THR A 55 20.79 6.88 -9.92
CA THR A 55 20.26 8.00 -10.71
C THR A 55 20.00 7.64 -12.17
N LYS A 56 19.80 6.35 -12.47
CA LYS A 56 19.54 5.84 -13.83
C LYS A 56 18.07 5.58 -14.11
N ASN A 57 17.27 5.36 -13.07
CA ASN A 57 15.85 5.07 -13.20
C ASN A 57 15.05 6.31 -12.81
N TRP A 58 13.77 6.38 -13.17
CA TRP A 58 12.98 7.56 -12.82
C TRP A 58 12.66 7.60 -11.31
N TRP A 59 12.54 6.43 -10.66
CA TRP A 59 12.19 6.33 -9.23
C TRP A 59 13.35 6.63 -8.29
N ASP A 60 14.59 6.72 -8.78
CA ASP A 60 15.77 7.04 -7.97
C ASP A 60 16.33 8.46 -8.21
N GLN A 61 15.53 9.32 -8.85
CA GLN A 61 15.81 10.76 -9.01
C GLN A 61 15.40 11.57 -7.78
N TYR A 62 16.05 12.71 -7.55
CA TYR A 62 15.74 13.60 -6.41
C TYR A 62 14.26 13.99 -6.32
N ASP A 63 13.62 14.27 -7.45
CA ASP A 63 12.20 14.64 -7.50
C ASP A 63 11.25 13.50 -7.10
N ALA A 64 11.74 12.24 -7.10
CA ALA A 64 10.97 11.07 -6.69
C ALA A 64 11.16 10.72 -5.21
N TRP A 65 12.04 11.44 -4.47
CA TRP A 65 12.30 11.15 -3.06
C TRP A 65 11.22 11.70 -2.12
N LEU A 66 10.46 12.69 -2.58
CA LEU A 66 9.39 13.33 -1.82
C LEU A 66 8.15 13.48 -2.70
N LEU A 67 6.98 13.48 -2.07
CA LEU A 67 5.75 13.86 -2.74
C LEU A 67 5.77 15.35 -3.09
N SER A 68 5.27 15.68 -4.27
CA SER A 68 4.98 17.08 -4.66
C SER A 68 3.93 17.72 -3.75
N GLY A 69 3.84 19.04 -3.76
CA GLY A 69 2.85 19.78 -2.96
C GLY A 69 1.41 19.35 -3.20
N ASP A 70 1.03 19.11 -4.46
CA ASP A 70 -0.31 18.65 -4.83
C ASP A 70 -0.57 17.22 -4.34
N GLN A 71 0.39 16.32 -4.49
CA GLN A 71 0.29 14.95 -3.95
C GLN A 71 0.16 14.93 -2.42
N LYS A 72 0.87 15.81 -1.72
CA LYS A 72 0.73 15.96 -0.26
C LYS A 72 -0.68 16.47 0.11
N MET A 73 -1.25 17.37 -0.69
CA MET A 73 -2.63 17.84 -0.50
C MET A 73 -3.66 16.73 -0.72
N ASP A 74 -3.52 15.95 -1.79
CA ASP A 74 -4.38 14.80 -2.07
C ASP A 74 -4.31 13.76 -0.96
N TYR A 75 -3.09 13.43 -0.50
CA TYR A 75 -2.88 12.56 0.65
C TYR A 75 -3.64 13.06 1.89
N ALA A 76 -3.50 14.34 2.22
CA ALA A 76 -4.18 14.92 3.38
C ALA A 76 -5.70 14.92 3.25
N TRP A 77 -6.22 15.11 2.04
CA TRP A 77 -7.64 15.02 1.78
C TRP A 77 -8.17 13.59 1.99
N VAL A 78 -7.46 12.57 1.48
CA VAL A 78 -7.82 11.16 1.69
C VAL A 78 -7.80 10.81 3.18
N GLN A 79 -6.74 11.21 3.89
CA GLN A 79 -6.60 10.99 5.34
C GLN A 79 -7.78 11.59 6.13
N ARG A 80 -8.24 12.79 5.76
CA ARG A 80 -9.34 13.47 6.45
C ARG A 80 -10.73 12.94 6.11
N ASN A 81 -10.93 12.42 4.89
CA ASN A 81 -12.28 12.17 4.37
C ASN A 81 -12.61 10.70 4.12
N LEU A 82 -11.62 9.83 3.89
CA LEU A 82 -11.85 8.44 3.44
C LEU A 82 -11.26 7.37 4.36
N VAL A 83 -10.28 7.70 5.19
CA VAL A 83 -9.64 6.73 6.10
C VAL A 83 -10.60 6.37 7.24
N ILE A 84 -11.00 5.09 7.30
CA ILE A 84 -11.90 4.57 8.34
C ILE A 84 -11.17 3.77 9.44
N TYR A 85 -9.90 3.42 9.20
CA TYR A 85 -9.03 2.72 10.14
C TYR A 85 -7.58 3.09 9.85
N ASP A 86 -6.84 3.41 10.92
CA ASP A 86 -5.42 3.68 10.87
C ASP A 86 -4.75 3.08 12.12
N TYR A 87 -3.73 2.26 11.92
CA TYR A 87 -3.02 1.60 13.01
C TYR A 87 -2.22 2.58 13.86
N CYS A 88 -1.72 3.68 13.27
CA CYS A 88 -1.01 4.73 14.00
C CYS A 88 -1.91 5.42 15.04
N ASN A 89 -3.22 5.47 14.78
CA ASN A 89 -4.22 6.05 15.67
C ASN A 89 -4.91 5.02 16.58
N HIS A 90 -4.54 3.74 16.48
CA HIS A 90 -5.18 2.66 17.23
C HIS A 90 -4.45 2.35 18.55
N SER A 91 -4.57 3.25 19.51
CA SER A 91 -3.86 3.19 20.80
C SER A 91 -4.18 1.95 21.66
N GLU A 92 -5.38 1.37 21.53
CA GLU A 92 -5.73 0.12 22.22
C GLU A 92 -4.87 -1.06 21.74
N ARG A 93 -4.63 -1.15 20.43
CA ARG A 93 -3.80 -2.20 19.82
C ARG A 93 -2.31 -1.88 19.91
N PHE A 94 -1.96 -0.60 19.81
CA PHE A 94 -0.59 -0.10 19.86
C PHE A 94 -0.44 0.94 20.97
N PRO A 95 -0.29 0.51 22.25
CA PRO A 95 -0.13 1.44 23.37
C PRO A 95 1.13 2.29 23.27
N THR A 96 2.16 1.78 22.61
CA THR A 96 3.34 2.54 22.21
C THR A 96 3.23 2.83 20.72
N LEU A 97 3.32 4.11 20.35
CA LEU A 97 3.22 4.54 18.96
C LEU A 97 4.38 3.93 18.15
N PRO A 98 4.10 3.24 17.02
CA PRO A 98 5.14 2.78 16.11
C PRO A 98 6.01 3.96 15.62
N GLU A 99 7.32 3.75 15.52
CA GLU A 99 8.30 4.83 15.28
C GLU A 99 8.02 5.58 13.96
N GLU A 100 7.61 4.85 12.92
CA GLU A 100 7.29 5.36 11.59
C GLU A 100 6.07 6.28 11.58
N CYS A 101 5.15 6.15 12.54
CA CYS A 101 3.94 6.97 12.62
C CYS A 101 4.22 8.43 12.99
N SER A 102 5.43 8.73 13.47
CA SER A 102 5.86 10.10 13.78
C SER A 102 6.39 10.86 12.56
N LEU A 103 6.61 10.18 11.45
CA LEU A 103 7.13 10.80 10.22
C LEU A 103 6.10 11.75 9.64
N SER A 104 6.46 13.02 9.53
CA SER A 104 5.60 14.03 8.92
C SER A 104 5.56 13.83 7.40
N PRO A 105 4.38 13.70 6.80
CA PRO A 105 4.25 13.68 5.34
C PRO A 105 4.52 15.06 4.71
N TRP A 106 4.67 16.10 5.53
CA TRP A 106 4.89 17.48 5.09
C TRP A 106 6.35 17.88 5.04
N GLU A 107 7.20 17.17 5.78
CA GLU A 107 8.65 17.34 5.75
C GLU A 107 9.28 16.61 4.56
#